data_AF-E3MPZ2-F1
#
_entry.id   AF-E3MPZ2-F1
#
_cell.length_a   1.000
_cell.length_b   1.000
_cell.length_c   1.000
_cell.angle_alpha   90.00
_cell.angle_beta   90.00
_cell.angle_gamma   90.00
#
_symmetry.space_group_name_H-M   'P 1'
#
loop_
_entity.id
_entity.type
_entity.pdbx_description
1 polymer ?
#
loop_
_entity_poly.entity_id
_entity_poly.type
_entity_poly.pdbx_seq_one_letter_code
_entity_poly.pdbx_strand_id
1 'polypeptide(L)'
;MTPRPTPHSIFSSSASLIRPHPIQKTPLETSAEKVAKYSKILKHSQCSDVVSHALLRLSQLDCPMTVFEKCKTEKRLKRFTRYVECLYQVNILKRKFEELRRKEESEKFGKESSKLELKEEEYDPEFPGYNGLESTKMEMYEEYKPTPIRKFGKFNR
;
A
#
# COMPACT_ATOMS: atom_id res chain seq x y z
N MET A 1 -6.18 61.27 54.85
CA MET A 1 -5.58 60.06 55.44
C MET A 1 -6.04 58.85 54.64
N THR A 2 -5.08 58.03 54.21
CA THR A 2 -5.11 56.68 53.58
C THR A 2 -5.88 56.46 52.26
N PRO A 3 -5.21 55.97 51.18
CA PRO A 3 -5.86 55.43 49.99
C PRO A 3 -6.37 54.00 50.25
N ARG A 4 -7.50 53.61 49.63
CA ARG A 4 -8.00 52.23 49.71
C ARG A 4 -7.72 51.49 48.37
N PRO A 5 -7.17 50.27 48.39
CA PRO A 5 -6.60 49.64 47.20
C PRO A 5 -7.65 48.92 46.36
N THR A 6 -7.45 48.96 45.04
CA THR A 6 -8.13 48.13 44.04
C THR A 6 -7.76 46.65 44.20
N PRO A 7 -8.71 45.70 44.16
CA PRO A 7 -8.38 44.29 44.12
C PRO A 7 -7.93 43.91 42.70
N HIS A 8 -6.61 43.86 42.48
CA HIS A 8 -6.06 43.12 41.34
C HIS A 8 -6.02 41.64 41.73
N SER A 9 -7.01 40.89 41.26
CA SER A 9 -7.01 39.43 41.32
C SER A 9 -5.86 38.92 40.46
N ILE A 10 -4.72 38.64 41.10
CA ILE A 10 -3.64 37.89 40.48
C ILE A 10 -4.15 36.44 40.46
N PHE A 11 -4.58 36.00 39.28
CA PHE A 11 -4.74 34.59 38.99
C PHE A 11 -3.43 33.89 39.38
N SER A 12 -3.44 33.23 40.54
CA SER A 12 -2.39 32.34 41.01
C SER A 12 -2.45 31.09 40.14
N SER A 13 -1.95 31.22 38.91
CA SER A 13 -1.75 30.11 38.00
C SER A 13 -0.56 29.32 38.54
N SER A 14 -0.85 28.26 39.29
CA SER A 14 0.14 27.25 39.66
C SER A 14 0.61 26.57 38.38
N ALA A 15 1.60 27.18 37.73
CA ALA A 15 2.36 26.54 36.68
C ALA A 15 3.12 25.39 37.33
N SER A 16 2.50 24.21 37.35
CA SER A 16 3.25 22.96 37.48
C SER A 16 4.26 22.97 36.34
N LEU A 17 5.52 23.27 36.68
CA LEU A 17 6.68 23.11 35.82
C LEU A 17 6.74 21.63 35.41
N ILE A 18 6.08 21.31 34.30
CA ILE A 18 6.27 20.04 33.62
C ILE A 18 7.71 20.12 33.11
N ARG A 19 8.63 19.57 33.91
CA ARG A 19 10.02 19.37 33.53
C ARG A 19 9.99 18.65 32.18
N PRO A 20 10.49 19.25 31.08
CA PRO A 20 10.51 18.54 29.82
C PRO A 20 11.35 17.28 30.03
N HIS A 21 10.71 16.12 29.98
CA HIS A 21 11.44 14.87 29.89
C HIS A 21 12.39 15.01 28.70
N PRO A 22 13.68 14.60 28.84
CA PRO A 22 14.59 14.63 27.70
C PRO A 22 13.92 13.84 26.58
N ILE A 23 13.62 14.54 25.47
CA ILE A 23 13.15 13.92 24.24
C ILE A 23 14.18 12.86 23.93
N GLN A 24 13.83 11.59 24.18
CA GLN A 24 14.65 10.48 23.78
C GLN A 24 14.72 10.58 22.26
N LYS A 25 15.84 11.08 21.75
CA LYS A 25 16.14 11.08 20.32
C LYS A 25 16.31 9.61 19.96
N THR A 26 15.20 8.91 19.72
CA THR A 26 15.25 7.58 19.12
C THR A 26 16.02 7.74 17.83
N PRO A 27 17.12 6.99 17.62
CA PRO A 27 17.86 7.04 16.36
C PRO A 27 16.87 6.92 15.20
N LEU A 28 16.96 7.81 14.22
CA LEU A 28 16.10 7.76 13.05
C LEU A 28 16.36 6.42 12.36
N GLU A 29 15.43 5.47 12.50
CA GLU A 29 15.58 4.13 11.94
C GLU A 29 15.84 4.27 10.43
N THR A 30 16.97 3.73 9.98
CA THR A 30 17.30 3.72 8.55
C THR A 30 16.32 2.84 7.79
N SER A 31 16.19 3.06 6.47
CA SER A 31 15.30 2.24 5.64
C SER A 31 15.67 0.76 5.69
N ALA A 32 16.97 0.43 5.79
CA ALA A 32 17.46 -0.93 5.94
C ALA A 32 17.05 -1.58 7.28
N GLU A 33 17.11 -0.84 8.38
CA GLU A 33 16.64 -1.31 9.69
C GLU A 33 15.13 -1.58 9.68
N LYS A 34 14.35 -0.72 9.00
CA LYS A 34 12.92 -0.92 8.80
C LYS A 34 12.64 -2.21 8.01
N VAL A 35 13.38 -2.46 6.93
CA VAL A 35 13.27 -3.73 6.19
C VAL A 35 13.57 -4.91 7.11
N ALA A 36 14.63 -4.86 7.90
CA ALA A 36 14.97 -5.93 8.84
C ALA A 36 13.86 -6.18 9.88
N LYS A 37 13.27 -5.10 10.42
CA LYS A 37 12.17 -5.12 11.38
C LYS A 37 10.92 -5.78 10.80
N TYR A 38 10.45 -5.31 9.64
CA TYR A 38 9.27 -5.88 8.99
C TYR A 38 9.52 -7.31 8.49
N SER A 39 10.71 -7.61 7.98
CA SER A 39 11.06 -8.97 7.61
C SER A 39 11.10 -9.90 8.83
N LYS A 40 11.49 -9.42 10.02
CA LYS A 40 11.42 -10.19 11.26
C LYS A 40 9.97 -10.47 11.66
N ILE A 41 9.07 -9.50 11.48
CA ILE A 41 7.63 -9.69 11.67
C ILE A 41 7.11 -10.82 10.76
N LEU A 42 7.49 -10.85 9.48
CA LEU A 42 7.10 -11.93 8.55
C LEU A 42 7.62 -13.32 8.97
N LYS A 43 8.68 -13.39 9.78
CA LYS A 43 9.22 -14.67 10.28
C LYS A 43 8.42 -15.20 11.47
N HIS A 44 8.03 -14.32 12.39
CA HIS A 44 7.51 -14.71 13.71
C HIS A 44 6.00 -14.52 13.86
N SER A 45 5.41 -13.57 13.14
CA SER A 45 3.99 -13.25 13.28
C SER A 45 3.11 -14.25 12.53
N GLN A 46 1.97 -14.58 13.14
CA GLN A 46 0.90 -15.35 12.53
C GLN A 46 -0.38 -14.50 12.33
N CYS A 47 -0.42 -13.28 12.87
CA CYS A 47 -1.58 -12.39 12.75
C CYS A 47 -1.64 -11.78 11.35
N SER A 48 -2.75 -11.97 10.65
CA SER A 48 -3.01 -11.47 9.29
C SER A 48 -2.75 -9.98 9.17
N ASP A 49 -3.26 -9.18 10.11
CA ASP A 49 -3.24 -7.71 10.03
C ASP A 49 -1.82 -7.19 10.19
N VAL A 50 -1.06 -7.77 11.12
CA VAL A 50 0.34 -7.41 11.37
C VAL A 50 1.22 -7.80 10.18
N VAL A 51 0.95 -8.95 9.57
CA VAL A 51 1.63 -9.41 8.36
C VAL A 51 1.29 -8.51 7.17
N SER A 52 0.00 -8.24 6.93
CA SER A 52 -0.47 -7.36 5.85
C SER A 52 0.13 -5.96 5.96
N HIS A 53 0.12 -5.40 7.17
CA HIS A 53 0.78 -4.13 7.46
C HIS A 53 2.30 -4.21 7.18
N ALA A 54 2.99 -5.26 7.63
CA ALA A 54 4.42 -5.42 7.35
C ALA A 54 4.71 -5.54 5.84
N LEU A 55 3.90 -6.27 5.08
CA LEU A 55 4.01 -6.41 3.63
C LEU A 55 3.81 -5.07 2.92
N LEU A 56 2.79 -4.31 3.33
CA LEU A 56 2.53 -2.97 2.80
C LEU A 56 3.70 -2.01 3.08
N ARG A 57 4.26 -2.03 4.30
CA ARG A 57 5.40 -1.16 4.62
C ARG A 57 6.65 -1.57 3.84
N LEU A 58 6.87 -2.88 3.63
CA LEU A 58 7.97 -3.36 2.79
C LEU A 58 7.82 -2.91 1.33
N SER A 59 6.61 -2.85 0.77
CA SER A 59 6.41 -2.39 -0.60
C SER A 59 6.67 -0.88 -0.76
N GLN A 60 6.38 -0.09 0.27
CA GLN A 60 6.61 1.36 0.31
C GLN A 60 8.08 1.76 0.54
N LEU A 61 8.92 0.86 1.06
CA LEU A 61 10.32 1.20 1.36
C LEU A 61 11.19 1.20 0.11
N ASP A 62 11.84 2.32 -0.18
CA ASP A 62 12.84 2.42 -1.24
C ASP A 62 14.19 1.94 -0.74
N CYS A 63 14.53 0.70 -1.09
CA CYS A 63 15.77 0.02 -0.71
C CYS A 63 16.31 -0.77 -1.91
N PRO A 64 17.64 -0.92 -2.05
CA PRO A 64 18.23 -1.76 -3.08
C PRO A 64 17.95 -3.25 -2.80
N MET A 65 17.99 -4.07 -3.86
CA MET A 65 17.72 -5.52 -3.78
C MET A 65 18.58 -6.22 -2.72
N THR A 66 19.84 -5.82 -2.59
CA THR A 66 20.81 -6.37 -1.63
C THR A 66 20.33 -6.34 -0.18
N VAL A 67 19.53 -5.34 0.22
CA VAL A 67 18.99 -5.24 1.59
C VAL A 67 17.89 -6.28 1.81
N PHE A 68 17.02 -6.48 0.82
CA PHE A 68 15.95 -7.47 0.88
C PHE A 68 16.51 -8.91 0.87
N GLU A 69 17.59 -9.15 0.12
CA GLU A 69 18.30 -10.43 0.10
C GLU A 69 18.97 -10.76 1.43
N LYS A 70 19.70 -9.80 2.02
CA LYS A 70 20.30 -9.93 3.36
C LYS A 70 19.24 -10.29 4.41
N CYS A 71 18.07 -9.67 4.31
CA CYS A 71 16.95 -9.95 5.22
C CYS A 71 16.17 -11.23 4.89
N LYS A 72 16.51 -11.94 3.80
CA LYS A 72 15.81 -13.14 3.30
C LYS A 72 14.31 -12.91 3.11
N THR A 73 13.93 -11.69 2.69
CA THR A 73 12.53 -11.25 2.61
C THR A 73 11.75 -12.07 1.58
N GLU A 74 12.32 -12.31 0.39
CA GLU A 74 11.69 -13.10 -0.67
C GLU A 74 11.45 -14.56 -0.24
N LYS A 75 12.40 -15.17 0.47
CA LYS A 75 12.22 -16.53 1.02
C LYS A 75 11.06 -16.58 2.02
N ARG A 76 10.90 -15.56 2.86
CA ARG A 76 9.80 -15.47 3.83
C ARG A 76 8.46 -15.24 3.13
N LEU A 77 8.47 -14.49 2.04
CA LEU A 77 7.29 -14.19 1.23
C LEU A 77 6.62 -15.44 0.64
N LYS A 78 7.40 -16.48 0.31
CA LYS A 78 6.90 -17.76 -0.22
C LYS A 78 5.87 -18.44 0.70
N ARG A 79 5.94 -18.22 2.01
CA ARG A 79 4.95 -18.76 2.96
C ARG A 79 3.56 -18.16 2.74
N PHE A 80 3.51 -16.90 2.32
CA PHE A 80 2.29 -16.11 2.25
C PHE A 80 1.54 -16.25 0.92
N THR A 81 2.10 -16.97 -0.06
CA THR A 81 1.45 -17.18 -1.37
C THR A 81 0.21 -18.07 -1.30
N ARG A 82 -0.06 -18.71 -0.16
CA ARG A 82 -1.27 -19.52 0.06
C ARG A 82 -2.39 -18.75 0.77
N TYR A 83 -2.10 -17.56 1.31
CA TYR A 83 -3.05 -16.75 2.06
C TYR A 83 -3.65 -15.69 1.16
N VAL A 84 -4.95 -15.80 0.87
CA VAL A 84 -5.67 -14.98 -0.11
C VAL A 84 -5.60 -13.49 0.27
N GLU A 85 -5.66 -13.18 1.56
CA GLU A 85 -5.68 -11.83 2.12
C GLU A 85 -4.38 -11.06 1.86
N CYS A 86 -3.27 -11.78 1.67
CA CYS A 86 -1.94 -11.21 1.46
C CYS A 86 -1.48 -11.29 0.01
N LEU A 87 -2.23 -11.97 -0.88
CA LEU A 87 -1.79 -12.25 -2.26
C LEU A 87 -1.47 -10.98 -3.03
N TYR A 88 -2.30 -9.95 -2.87
CA TYR A 88 -2.12 -8.67 -3.56
C TYR A 88 -0.78 -8.02 -3.18
N GLN A 89 -0.51 -7.88 -1.88
CA GLN A 89 0.72 -7.29 -1.36
C GLN A 89 1.95 -8.14 -1.70
N VAL A 90 1.82 -9.46 -1.67
CA VAL A 90 2.86 -10.40 -2.10
C VAL A 90 3.21 -10.20 -3.58
N ASN A 91 2.21 -10.04 -4.45
CA ASN A 91 2.43 -9.83 -5.88
C ASN A 91 3.09 -8.48 -6.18
N ILE A 92 2.70 -7.41 -5.48
CA ILE A 92 3.36 -6.11 -5.58
C ILE A 92 4.85 -6.24 -5.21
N LEU A 93 5.15 -6.90 -4.10
CA LEU A 93 6.52 -7.08 -3.65
C LEU A 93 7.35 -7.93 -4.62
N LYS A 94 6.77 -8.99 -5.20
CA LYS A 94 7.44 -9.79 -6.23
C LYS A 94 7.80 -8.94 -7.46
N ARG A 95 6.84 -8.16 -7.97
CA ARG A 95 7.08 -7.25 -9.10
C ARG A 95 8.18 -6.24 -8.78
N LYS A 96 8.16 -5.68 -7.56
CA LYS A 96 9.22 -4.77 -7.08
C LYS A 96 10.59 -5.44 -7.06
N PHE A 97 10.71 -6.69 -6.62
CA PHE A 97 11.98 -7.42 -6.64
C PHE A 97 12.48 -7.75 -8.05
N GLU A 98 11.59 -8.00 -8.99
CA GLU A 98 11.95 -8.17 -10.41
C GLU A 98 12.41 -6.85 -11.04
N GLU A 99 11.70 -5.76 -10.78
CA GLU A 99 12.09 -4.42 -11.24
C GLU A 99 13.44 -3.99 -10.66
N LEU A 100 13.70 -4.24 -9.38
CA LEU A 100 14.99 -3.93 -8.75
C LEU A 100 16.14 -4.74 -9.36
N ARG A 101 15.91 -6.03 -9.66
CA ARG A 101 16.90 -6.87 -10.36
C ARG A 101 17.18 -6.37 -11.77
N ARG A 102 16.13 -6.04 -12.53
CA ARG A 102 16.26 -5.48 -13.88
C ARG A 102 17.02 -4.15 -13.87
N LYS A 103 16.74 -3.29 -12.89
CA LYS A 103 17.47 -2.01 -12.71
C LYS A 103 18.94 -2.26 -12.39
N GLU A 104 19.26 -3.15 -11.46
CA GLU A 104 20.64 -3.48 -11.11
C GLU A 104 21.41 -4.10 -12.29
N GLU A 105 20.77 -4.97 -13.07
CA GLU A 105 21.33 -5.50 -14.32
C GLU A 105 21.56 -4.40 -15.34
N SER A 106 20.59 -3.50 -15.53
CA SER A 106 20.74 -2.35 -16.44
C SER A 106 21.80 -1.35 -15.96
N GLU A 107 22.05 -1.19 -14.66
CA GLU A 107 23.15 -0.37 -14.16
C GLU A 107 24.51 -1.04 -14.39
N LYS A 108 24.58 -2.37 -14.26
CA LYS A 108 25.80 -3.16 -14.50
C LYS A 108 26.16 -3.27 -15.98
N PHE A 109 25.16 -3.38 -16.86
CA PHE A 109 25.34 -3.45 -18.30
C PHE A 109 25.26 -2.06 -18.99
N GLY A 110 24.74 -1.03 -18.31
CA GLY A 110 24.31 0.24 -18.90
C GLY A 110 25.03 1.48 -18.38
N LYS A 111 26.37 1.47 -18.37
CA LYS A 111 27.09 2.65 -18.92
C LYS A 111 26.91 2.76 -20.44
N GLU A 112 26.25 1.79 -21.05
CA GLU A 112 26.08 1.64 -22.50
C GLU A 112 24.64 1.24 -22.85
N SER A 113 23.64 2.04 -22.45
CA SER A 113 22.34 2.01 -23.13
C SER A 113 21.71 3.40 -23.08
N SER A 114 22.12 4.20 -24.07
CA SER A 114 21.28 5.16 -24.80
C SER A 114 19.91 5.44 -24.20
N LYS A 115 19.74 6.69 -23.75
CA LYS A 115 18.53 7.51 -23.85
C LYS A 115 17.51 6.88 -24.82
N LEU A 116 16.61 6.04 -24.30
CA LEU A 116 15.40 5.67 -25.03
C LEU A 116 14.55 6.93 -25.05
N GLU A 117 14.71 7.74 -26.09
CA GLU A 117 13.70 8.70 -26.49
C GLU A 117 12.42 7.90 -26.72
N LEU A 118 11.51 7.97 -25.74
CA LEU A 118 10.10 7.72 -25.98
C LEU A 118 9.70 8.69 -27.09
N LYS A 119 9.69 8.22 -28.34
CA LYS A 119 8.92 8.89 -29.37
C LYS A 119 7.48 8.76 -28.92
N GLU A 120 6.91 9.86 -28.45
CA GLU A 120 5.47 10.04 -28.34
C GLU A 120 4.92 9.78 -29.74
N GLU A 121 4.41 8.57 -29.97
CA GLU A 121 3.55 8.31 -31.10
C GLU A 121 2.31 9.18 -30.89
N GLU A 122 2.25 10.27 -31.67
CA GLU A 122 1.10 11.15 -31.77
C GLU A 122 -0.12 10.28 -32.09
N TYR A 123 -1.13 10.35 -31.22
CA TYR A 123 -2.34 9.57 -31.35
C TYR A 123 -3.05 9.95 -32.64
N ASP A 124 -3.07 9.03 -33.62
CA ASP A 124 -3.87 9.15 -34.83
C ASP A 124 -5.34 8.82 -34.50
N PRO A 125 -6.26 9.80 -34.53
CA PRO A 125 -7.67 9.58 -34.25
C PRO A 125 -8.37 8.74 -35.32
N GLU A 126 -7.75 8.53 -36.49
CA GLU A 126 -8.25 7.58 -37.49
C GLU A 126 -7.85 6.16 -37.10
N PHE A 127 -8.64 5.57 -36.21
CA PHE A 127 -8.67 4.11 -36.05
C PHE A 127 -8.88 3.52 -37.46
N PRO A 128 -7.99 2.66 -38.00
CA PRO A 128 -8.22 2.07 -39.31
C PRO A 128 -9.52 1.28 -39.19
N GLY A 129 -10.58 1.87 -39.76
CA GLY A 129 -11.93 1.36 -39.71
C GLY A 129 -11.88 -0.09 -40.11
N TYR A 130 -12.33 -0.94 -39.21
CA TYR A 130 -12.40 -2.38 -39.42
C TYR A 130 -13.28 -2.62 -40.66
N ASN A 131 -12.62 -2.85 -41.79
CA ASN A 131 -13.27 -3.20 -43.03
C ASN A 131 -13.88 -4.60 -42.88
N GLY A 132 -15.13 -4.65 -42.44
CA GLY A 132 -16.09 -5.70 -42.75
C GLY A 132 -15.69 -7.13 -42.38
N LEU A 133 -15.46 -7.43 -41.10
CA LEU A 133 -15.70 -8.79 -40.60
C LEU A 133 -16.98 -8.78 -39.76
N GLU A 134 -17.91 -9.64 -40.15
CA GLU A 134 -19.29 -9.70 -39.67
C GLU A 134 -19.43 -9.62 -38.14
N SER A 135 -20.39 -8.80 -37.73
CA SER A 135 -20.85 -8.56 -36.38
C SER A 135 -20.97 -9.85 -35.56
N THR A 136 -20.11 -10.00 -34.55
CA THR A 136 -20.26 -11.01 -33.50
C THR A 136 -21.66 -10.86 -32.90
N LYS A 137 -22.52 -11.85 -33.13
CA LYS A 137 -23.92 -11.91 -32.70
C LYS A 137 -24.04 -11.49 -31.23
N MET A 138 -24.70 -10.36 -30.99
CA MET A 138 -25.17 -9.97 -29.67
C MET A 138 -26.22 -11.02 -29.26
N GLU A 139 -25.90 -11.87 -28.28
CA GLU A 139 -26.84 -12.84 -27.73
C GLU A 139 -28.07 -12.10 -27.19
N MET A 140 -29.16 -12.18 -27.93
CA MET A 140 -30.46 -11.70 -27.48
C MET A 140 -30.95 -12.68 -26.41
N TYR A 141 -30.80 -12.31 -25.14
CA TYR A 141 -31.36 -13.08 -24.03
C TYR A 141 -32.88 -13.18 -24.18
N GLU A 142 -33.43 -14.37 -23.93
CA GLU A 142 -34.87 -14.60 -23.96
C GLU A 142 -35.58 -13.72 -22.92
N GLU A 143 -36.74 -13.18 -23.31
CA GLU A 143 -37.53 -12.26 -22.47
C GLU A 143 -37.97 -12.97 -21.18
N TYR A 144 -37.46 -12.48 -20.04
CA TYR A 144 -37.75 -13.02 -18.71
C TYR A 144 -39.26 -13.01 -18.40
N LYS A 145 -39.84 -14.17 -18.10
CA LYS A 145 -41.21 -14.30 -17.59
C LYS A 145 -41.18 -14.48 -16.06
N PRO A 146 -41.54 -13.46 -15.27
CA PRO A 146 -41.51 -13.57 -13.81
C PRO A 146 -42.54 -14.57 -13.30
N THR A 147 -42.16 -15.36 -12.29
CA THR A 147 -43.07 -16.31 -11.62
C THR A 147 -44.01 -15.56 -10.68
N PRO A 148 -45.34 -15.80 -10.72
CA PRO A 148 -46.29 -15.12 -9.84
C PRO A 148 -46.02 -15.44 -8.36
N ILE A 149 -45.80 -14.40 -7.55
CA ILE A 149 -45.64 -14.55 -6.10
C ILE A 149 -47.02 -14.75 -5.47
N ARG A 150 -47.25 -15.95 -4.90
CA ARG A 150 -48.46 -16.27 -4.15
C ARG A 150 -48.45 -15.46 -2.85
N LYS A 151 -49.33 -14.46 -2.73
CA LYS A 151 -49.48 -13.69 -1.47
C LYS A 151 -49.97 -14.64 -0.38
N PHE A 152 -49.12 -14.93 0.61
CA PHE A 152 -49.54 -15.63 1.82
C PHE A 152 -50.59 -14.77 2.54
N GLY A 153 -51.77 -15.36 2.74
CA GLY A 153 -52.83 -14.76 3.53
C GLY A 153 -52.33 -14.44 4.92
N LYS A 154 -52.73 -13.26 5.43
CA LYS A 154 -52.42 -12.80 6.78
C LYS A 154 -52.75 -13.90 7.79
N PHE A 155 -51.74 -14.42 8.47
CA PHE A 155 -51.93 -15.19 9.70
C PHE A 155 -52.48 -14.23 10.75
N ASN A 156 -53.79 -14.32 11.02
CA ASN A 156 -54.37 -13.65 12.18
C ASN A 156 -53.90 -14.41 13.43
N ARG A 157 -53.35 -13.63 14.37
CA ARG A 157 -52.95 -14.05 15.72
C ARG A 157 -54.14 -14.53 16.54
#